data_AF-D3SGB9-F1
#
_entry.id   AF-D3SGB9-F1
#
_cell.length_a   1.000
_cell.length_b   1.000
_cell.length_c   1.000
_cell.angle_alpha   90.00
_cell.angle_beta   90.00
_cell.angle_gamma   90.00
#
_symmetry.space_group_name_H-M   'P 1'
#
loop_
_entity.id
_entity.type
_entity.pdbx_description
1 polymer ?
#
loop_
_entity_poly.entity_id
_entity_poly.type
_entity_poly.pdbx_seq_one_letter_code
_entity_poly.pdbx_strand_id
1 'polypeptide(L)' 'MELKMNDSTGERRSVLEIRDEDEGVWIRVIKRVHDYQIIVFDLNSQNEVGRVSRRRRKAAFDYARACVA' A
#
# COMPACT_ATOMS: atom_id res chain seq x y z
N MET A 1 -4.20 5.10 21.94
CA MET A 1 -4.13 4.94 20.48
C MET A 1 -3.75 6.30 19.92
N GLU A 2 -2.46 6.58 19.78
CA GLU A 2 -1.99 7.90 19.33
C GLU A 2 -1.71 7.86 17.83
N LEU A 3 -2.55 8.55 17.06
CA LEU A 3 -2.21 8.97 15.70
C LEU A 3 -1.16 10.08 15.81
N LYS A 4 0.11 9.76 15.58
CA LYS A 4 1.15 10.78 15.38
C LYS A 4 1.04 11.38 13.98
N MET A 5 0.50 12.59 13.95
CA MET A 5 0.48 13.51 12.81
C MET A 5 1.80 14.31 12.76
N ASN A 6 2.18 14.73 11.55
CA ASN A 6 3.35 15.54 11.13
C ASN A 6 4.57 14.77 10.68
N ASP A 7 4.91 14.90 9.38
CA ASP A 7 6.20 15.47 9.00
C ASP A 7 6.18 16.03 7.57
N SER A 8 6.78 17.21 7.45
CA SER A 8 6.83 18.09 6.29
C SER A 8 8.03 17.77 5.38
N THR A 9 8.29 16.48 5.12
CA THR A 9 9.56 15.97 4.54
C THR A 9 9.43 15.27 3.19
N GLY A 10 8.23 15.12 2.64
CA GLY A 10 8.04 14.29 1.43
C GLY A 10 8.24 12.79 1.68
N GLU A 11 8.20 12.36 2.95
CA GLU A 11 8.32 10.96 3.33
C GLU A 11 7.16 10.10 2.79
N ARG A 12 7.56 8.98 2.19
CA ARG A 12 6.71 7.88 1.71
C ARG A 12 6.05 7.19 2.89
N ARG A 13 5.02 7.80 3.49
CA ARG A 13 4.23 7.17 4.55
C ARG A 13 3.40 6.05 3.97
N SER A 14 3.69 4.81 4.38
CA SER A 14 2.76 3.70 4.20
C SER A 14 1.48 4.03 4.97
N VAL A 15 0.36 4.07 4.27
CA VAL A 15 -0.97 4.38 4.83
C VAL A 15 -1.84 3.14 4.99
N LEU A 16 -1.43 2.02 4.40
CA LEU A 16 -2.07 0.72 4.54
C LEU A 16 -1.07 -0.37 4.17
N GLU A 17 -1.01 -1.43 4.96
CA GLU A 17 -0.35 -2.68 4.61
C GLU A 17 -1.35 -3.82 4.82
N ILE A 18 -1.45 -4.72 3.84
CA ILE A 18 -2.28 -5.92 3.91
C ILE A 18 -1.36 -7.10 3.63
N ARG A 19 -1.36 -8.08 4.51
CA ARG A 19 -0.65 -9.35 4.32
C ARG A 19 -1.68 -10.45 4.29
N ASP A 20 -1.60 -11.27 3.26
CA ASP A 20 -2.40 -12.48 3.11
C ASP A 20 -1.44 -13.66 3.03
N GLU A 21 -1.48 -14.51 4.05
CA GLU A 21 -0.63 -15.70 4.14
C GLU A 21 -1.19 -16.86 3.31
N ASP A 22 -2.50 -16.90 3.08
CA ASP A 22 -3.17 -17.95 2.32
C ASP A 22 -2.89 -17.77 0.82
N GLU A 23 -2.96 -16.54 0.32
CA GLU A 23 -2.63 -16.18 -1.06
C GLU A 23 -1.12 -15.92 -1.27
N GLY A 24 -0.34 -15.84 -0.18
CA GLY A 24 1.10 -15.58 -0.25
C GLY A 24 1.44 -14.18 -0.80
N VAL A 25 0.60 -13.18 -0.52
CA VAL A 25 0.73 -11.82 -1.05
C VAL A 25 0.86 -10.79 0.06
N TRP A 26 1.70 -9.79 -0.16
CA TRP A 26 1.82 -8.63 0.70
C TRP A 26 1.66 -7.34 -0.09
N ILE A 27 0.74 -6.49 0.33
CA ILE A 27 0.43 -5.22 -0.34
C ILE A 27 0.76 -4.06 0.57
N ARG A 28 1.40 -3.04 -0.01
CA ARG A 28 1.74 -1.78 0.65
C ARG A 28 1.18 -0.61 -0.14
N VAL A 29 0.35 0.21 0.51
CA VAL A 29 -0.16 1.48 -0.05
C VAL A 29 0.59 2.64 0.57
N ILE A 30 1.28 3.41 -0.26
CA ILE A 30 2.10 4.55 0.13
C ILE A 30 1.40 5.83 -0.33
N LYS A 31 1.12 6.75 0.59
CA LYS A 31 0.70 8.10 0.21
C LYS A 31 1.90 8.85 -0.35
N ARG A 32 1.78 9.35 -1.57
CA ARG A 32 2.69 10.31 -2.19
C ARG A 32 2.02 11.68 -2.26
N VAL A 33 2.72 12.71 -2.70
CA VAL A 33 2.17 14.09 -2.75
C VAL A 33 0.88 14.14 -3.58
N HIS A 34 0.90 13.60 -4.80
CA HIS A 34 -0.21 13.72 -5.76
C HIS A 34 -1.05 12.45 -5.92
N ASP A 35 -0.58 11.32 -5.44
CA ASP A 35 -1.23 10.02 -5.63
C ASP A 35 -1.00 9.07 -4.44
N TYR A 36 -1.51 7.85 -4.58
CA TYR A 36 -1.29 6.72 -3.71
C TYR A 36 -0.66 5.63 -4.57
N GLN A 37 0.52 5.20 -4.18
CA GLN A 37 1.21 4.10 -4.84
C GLN A 37 0.85 2.81 -4.11
N ILE A 38 0.34 1.82 -4.82
CA ILE A 38 0.12 0.47 -4.31
C ILE A 38 1.22 -0.41 -4.89
N ILE A 39 1.93 -1.13 -4.02
CA ILE A 39 2.96 -2.09 -4.39
C ILE A 39 2.52 -3.46 -3.86
N VAL A 40 2.57 -4.46 -4.71
CA VAL A 40 2.24 -5.85 -4.41
C VAL A 40 3.54 -6.63 -4.42
N PHE A 41 3.77 -7.38 -3.36
CA PHE A 41 4.93 -8.22 -3.13
C PHE A 41 4.47 -9.66 -2.99
N ASP A 42 5.26 -10.58 -3.50
CA ASP A 42 5.16 -12.00 -3.16
C ASP A 42 5.71 -12.18 -1.74
N LEU A 43 4.94 -12.82 -0.85
CA LEU A 43 5.28 -12.96 0.56
C LEU A 43 6.49 -13.87 0.78
N ASN A 44 6.64 -14.89 -0.07
CA ASN A 44 7.70 -15.90 0.05
C ASN A 44 9.07 -15.35 -0.36
N SER A 45 9.12 -14.72 -1.54
CA SER A 45 10.35 -14.19 -2.13
C SER A 45 10.62 -12.73 -1.75
N GLN A 46 9.63 -12.04 -1.17
CA GLN A 46 9.64 -10.59 -0.88
C GLN A 46 9.87 -9.72 -2.12
N ASN A 47 9.74 -10.29 -3.32
CA ASN A 47 9.93 -9.57 -4.56
C ASN A 47 8.67 -8.78 -4.91
N GLU A 48 8.87 -7.61 -5.50
CA GLU A 48 7.78 -6.84 -6.09
C GLU A 48 7.23 -7.56 -7.32
N VAL A 49 5.96 -7.94 -7.28
CA VAL A 49 5.25 -8.59 -8.39
C VAL A 49 4.38 -7.60 -9.16
N GLY A 50 4.03 -6.47 -8.55
CA GLY A 50 3.19 -5.47 -9.20
C GLY A 50 3.23 -4.11 -8.54
N ARG A 51 2.99 -3.07 -9.34
CA ARG A 51 2.94 -1.70 -8.88
C ARG A 51 1.93 -0.90 -9.67
N VAL A 52 1.12 -0.12 -8.95
CA VAL A 52 0.12 0.75 -9.57
C VAL A 52 -0.04 2.04 -8.78
N SER A 53 -0.40 3.12 -9.48
CA SER A 53 -0.72 4.41 -8.89
C SER A 53 -2.20 4.74 -9.03
N ARG A 54 -2.77 5.33 -7.98
CA ARG A 54 -4.16 5.82 -7.96
C ARG A 54 -4.20 7.20 -7.32
N ARG A 55 -4.85 8.16 -7.97
CA ARG A 55 -4.94 9.54 -7.46
C ARG A 55 -5.78 9.65 -6.17
N ARG A 56 -6.87 8.88 -6.08
CA ARG A 56 -7.85 8.97 -4.99
C ARG A 56 -7.62 7.88 -3.95
N ARG A 57 -7.71 8.24 -2.66
CA ARG A 57 -7.54 7.32 -1.51
C ARG A 57 -8.45 6.09 -1.61
N LYS A 58 -9.75 6.30 -1.84
CA LYS A 58 -10.74 5.23 -1.91
C LYS A 58 -10.37 4.22 -3.00
N ALA A 59 -10.05 4.69 -4.21
CA ALA A 59 -9.65 3.83 -5.32
C ALA A 59 -8.35 3.04 -5.04
N ALA A 60 -7.41 3.60 -4.28
CA ALA A 60 -6.20 2.89 -3.88
C ALA A 60 -6.50 1.75 -2.89
N PHE A 61 -7.41 2.00 -1.95
CA PHE A 61 -7.76 1.04 -0.91
C PHE A 61 -8.67 -0.07 -1.46
N ASP A 62 -9.61 0.28 -2.32
CA ASP A 62 -10.47 -0.68 -3.02
C ASP A 62 -9.62 -1.62 -3.88
N TYR A 63 -8.62 -1.09 -4.60
CA TYR A 63 -7.67 -1.89 -5.36
C TYR A 63 -6.85 -2.82 -4.47
N ALA A 64 -6.28 -2.29 -3.37
CA ALA A 64 -5.48 -3.10 -2.45
C ALA A 64 -6.29 -4.26 -1.83
N ARG A 65 -7.57 -4.03 -1.52
CA ARG A 65 -8.46 -5.09 -1.01
C ARG A 65 -8.81 -6.11 -2.09
N ALA A 66 -9.06 -5.67 -3.33
CA ALA A 66 -9.38 -6.56 -4.44
C ALA A 66 -8.22 -7.46 -4.88
N CYS A 67 -6.98 -7.15 -4.50
CA CYS A 67 -5.83 -8.03 -4.74
C CYS A 67 -5.69 -9.14 -3.70
N VAL A 68 -6.51 -9.14 -2.65
CA VAL A 68 -6.46 -10.07 -1.50
C VAL A 68 -7.77 -10.85 -1.35
N ALA A 69 -8.87 -10.35 -1.91
CA ALA A 69 -10.19 -10.98 -1.88
C ALA A 69 -10.45 -11.80 -3.15
#